data_AF-A0A3D3JK05-F1
#
_entry.id   AF-A0A3D3JK05-F1
#
_cell.length_a   1.000
_cell.length_b   1.000
_cell.length_c   1.000
_cell.angle_alpha   90.00
_cell.angle_beta   90.00
_cell.angle_gamma   90.00
#
_symmetry.space_group_name_H-M   'P 1'
#
loop_
_entity.id
_entity.type
_entity.pdbx_description
1 polymer ?
#
loop_
_entity_poly.entity_id
_entity_poly.type
_entity_poly.pdbx_seq_one_letter_code
_entity_poly.pdbx_strand_id
1 'polypeptide(L)'
;MTIRDLYITTVITIIVIVAGASTLFRVLRYVTTPLLRRMGIYRYWSPLFLTQRFGARTLEMHLGTSWDFLRQRDLTQRRLLRHVSDGLMALLDEAEAGRIPWSFRLRGTMSFLTEKTSRSLGFTTRRPNALEWLAFALNWPELCLLHSVARKRLSFVDIRRVHIIHATIGDLLSMRPRLSALTSVYHL
;
A
#
# COMPACT_ATOMS: atom_id res chain seq x y z
N MET A 1 20.41 -35.74 -22.93
CA MET A 1 20.10 -34.50 -22.20
C MET A 1 21.23 -34.26 -21.20
N THR A 2 21.97 -33.15 -21.30
CA THR A 2 23.11 -32.92 -20.39
C THR A 2 22.63 -32.37 -19.05
N ILE A 3 23.45 -32.50 -17.99
CA ILE A 3 23.15 -31.92 -16.65
C ILE A 3 22.89 -30.40 -16.76
N ARG A 4 23.60 -29.72 -17.66
CA ARG A 4 23.41 -28.30 -17.98
C ARG A 4 22.02 -28.03 -18.56
N ASP A 5 21.57 -28.86 -19.50
CA ASP A 5 20.24 -28.68 -20.12
C ASP A 5 19.13 -28.93 -19.09
N LEU A 6 19.26 -29.96 -18.24
CA LEU A 6 18.32 -30.23 -17.15
C LEU A 6 18.26 -29.05 -16.16
N TYR A 7 19.41 -28.47 -15.79
CA TYR A 7 19.48 -27.30 -14.93
C TYR A 7 18.78 -26.09 -15.56
N ILE A 8 19.09 -25.78 -16.84
CA ILE A 8 18.48 -24.65 -17.56
C ILE A 8 16.96 -24.84 -17.67
N THR A 9 16.48 -26.02 -18.05
CA THR A 9 15.04 -26.31 -18.13
C THR A 9 14.36 -26.17 -16.77
N THR A 10 15.00 -26.64 -15.70
CA THR A 10 14.47 -26.51 -14.33
C THR A 10 14.36 -25.05 -13.92
N VAL A 11 15.41 -24.25 -14.14
CA VAL A 11 15.42 -22.81 -13.83
C VAL A 11 14.35 -22.06 -14.61
N ILE A 12 14.23 -22.30 -15.93
CA ILE A 12 13.19 -21.68 -16.76
C ILE A 12 11.80 -22.05 -16.26
N THR A 13 11.58 -23.33 -15.94
CA THR A 13 10.29 -23.81 -15.42
C THR A 13 9.93 -23.10 -14.12
N ILE A 14 10.87 -22.96 -13.18
CA ILE A 14 10.65 -22.22 -11.94
C ILE A 14 10.29 -20.76 -12.23
N ILE A 15 11.00 -20.08 -13.13
CA ILE A 15 10.71 -18.69 -13.50
C ILE A 15 9.30 -18.56 -14.06
N VAL A 16 8.90 -19.46 -14.97
CA VAL A 16 7.56 -19.47 -15.57
C VAL A 16 6.48 -19.70 -14.52
N ILE A 17 6.68 -20.65 -13.60
CA ILE A 17 5.73 -20.93 -12.51
C ILE A 17 5.58 -19.69 -11.61
N VAL A 18 6.69 -19.07 -11.20
CA VAL A 18 6.68 -17.89 -10.33
C VAL A 18 6.01 -16.69 -11.03
N ALA A 19 6.33 -16.46 -12.30
CA ALA A 19 5.72 -15.41 -13.10
C ALA A 19 4.21 -15.64 -13.31
N GLY A 20 3.83 -16.89 -13.59
CA GLY A 20 2.44 -17.31 -13.74
C GLY A 20 1.65 -17.13 -12.43
N ALA A 21 2.20 -17.60 -11.30
CA ALA A 21 1.58 -17.45 -9.99
C ALA A 21 1.43 -15.98 -9.58
N SER A 22 2.45 -15.15 -9.82
CA SER A 22 2.38 -13.70 -9.57
C SER A 22 1.30 -13.04 -10.44
N THR A 23 1.21 -13.40 -11.71
CA THR A 23 0.19 -12.86 -12.63
C THR A 23 -1.22 -13.28 -12.22
N LEU A 24 -1.42 -14.56 -11.87
CA LEU A 24 -2.70 -15.09 -11.41
C LEU A 24 -3.15 -14.39 -10.12
N PHE A 25 -2.26 -14.24 -9.13
CA PHE A 25 -2.56 -13.53 -7.89
C PHE A 25 -3.04 -12.10 -8.16
N ARG A 26 -2.47 -11.42 -9.16
CA ARG A 26 -2.86 -10.06 -9.55
C ARG A 26 -4.22 -10.00 -10.23
N VAL A 27 -4.50 -10.91 -11.16
CA VAL A 27 -5.81 -11.01 -11.81
C VAL A 27 -6.88 -11.29 -10.75
N LEU A 28 -6.60 -12.24 -9.84
CA LEU A 28 -7.49 -12.54 -8.73
C LEU A 28 -7.74 -11.31 -7.85
N ARG A 29 -6.69 -10.58 -7.48
CA ARG A 29 -6.81 -9.34 -6.69
C ARG A 29 -7.64 -8.29 -7.41
N TYR A 30 -7.39 -8.05 -8.70
CA TYR A 30 -8.14 -7.10 -9.52
C TYR A 30 -9.64 -7.43 -9.56
N VAL A 31 -9.98 -8.69 -9.82
CA VAL A 31 -11.38 -9.17 -9.91
C VAL A 31 -12.06 -9.18 -8.55
N THR A 32 -11.34 -9.51 -7.48
CA THR A 32 -11.90 -9.58 -6.12
C THR A 32 -12.02 -8.21 -5.44
N THR A 33 -11.21 -7.20 -5.78
CA THR A 33 -11.32 -5.83 -5.19
C THR A 33 -12.75 -5.30 -5.10
N PRO A 34 -13.56 -5.23 -6.19
CA PRO A 34 -14.91 -4.70 -6.09
C PRO A 34 -15.81 -5.53 -5.16
N LEU A 35 -15.61 -6.85 -5.10
CA LEU A 35 -16.33 -7.73 -4.18
C LEU A 35 -15.90 -7.49 -2.73
N LEU A 36 -14.59 -7.42 -2.45
CA LEU A 36 -14.03 -7.14 -1.13
C LEU A 36 -14.44 -5.77 -0.59
N ARG A 37 -14.58 -4.78 -1.49
CA ARG A 37 -15.16 -3.47 -1.17
C ARG A 37 -16.63 -3.58 -0.77
N ARG A 38 -17.45 -4.31 -1.54
CA ARG A 38 -18.87 -4.51 -1.21
C ARG A 38 -19.10 -5.26 0.10
N MET A 39 -18.23 -6.22 0.41
CA MET A 39 -18.28 -6.97 1.67
C MET A 39 -17.75 -6.18 2.89
N GLY A 40 -17.26 -4.96 2.70
CA GLY A 40 -16.72 -4.13 3.79
C GLY A 40 -15.35 -4.58 4.31
N ILE A 41 -14.71 -5.56 3.67
CA ILE A 41 -13.34 -5.99 4.00
C ILE A 41 -12.36 -4.88 3.64
N TYR A 42 -12.55 -4.26 2.47
CA TYR A 42 -11.84 -3.05 2.06
C TYR A 42 -12.68 -1.82 2.38
N ARG A 43 -12.26 -1.07 3.39
CA ARG A 43 -12.88 0.19 3.75
C ARG A 43 -12.09 1.34 3.12
N TYR A 44 -12.71 2.04 2.19
CA TYR A 44 -12.13 3.20 1.51
C TYR A 44 -12.43 4.46 2.30
N TRP A 45 -11.41 5.28 2.53
CA TRP A 45 -11.53 6.60 3.15
C TRP A 45 -11.28 7.73 2.16
N SER A 46 -10.62 7.43 1.04
CA SER A 46 -10.54 8.28 -0.14
C SER A 46 -10.48 7.41 -1.40
N PRO A 47 -10.57 7.97 -2.63
CA PRO A 47 -10.55 7.18 -3.86
C PRO A 47 -9.34 6.25 -4.05
N LEU A 48 -8.22 6.55 -3.41
CA LEU A 48 -7.00 5.72 -3.45
C LEU A 48 -6.49 5.31 -2.07
N PHE A 49 -7.12 5.72 -0.97
CA PHE A 49 -6.71 5.30 0.36
C PHE A 49 -7.75 4.37 0.96
N LEU A 50 -7.33 3.14 1.22
CA LEU A 50 -8.16 2.11 1.84
C LEU A 50 -7.44 1.46 3.01
N THR A 51 -8.22 0.93 3.94
CA THR A 51 -7.76 0.07 5.02
C THR A 51 -8.44 -1.28 4.96
N GLN A 52 -7.70 -2.33 5.33
CA GLN A 52 -8.24 -3.66 5.59
C GLN A 52 -7.87 -4.11 7.01
N ARG A 53 -8.65 -5.02 7.59
CA ARG A 53 -8.35 -5.58 8.92
C ARG A 53 -7.19 -6.56 8.82
N PHE A 54 -6.18 -6.40 9.67
CA PHE A 54 -5.02 -7.29 9.76
C PHE A 54 -4.93 -7.84 11.20
N GLY A 55 -5.66 -8.92 11.46
CA GLY A 55 -5.87 -9.43 12.82
C GLY A 55 -6.85 -8.59 13.63
N ALA A 56 -6.84 -8.75 14.95
CA ALA A 56 -7.93 -8.26 15.82
C ALA A 56 -7.94 -6.72 16.02
N ARG A 57 -6.76 -6.08 16.11
CA ARG A 57 -6.61 -4.66 16.49
C ARG A 57 -5.66 -3.87 15.57
N THR A 58 -5.47 -4.34 14.34
CA THR A 58 -4.63 -3.65 13.37
C THR A 58 -5.40 -3.41 12.08
N LEU A 59 -5.28 -2.18 11.56
CA LEU A 59 -5.74 -1.79 10.24
C LEU A 59 -4.51 -1.64 9.35
N GLU A 60 -4.49 -2.37 8.24
CA GLU A 60 -3.46 -2.23 7.22
C GLU A 60 -3.91 -1.25 6.14
N MET A 61 -3.11 -0.22 5.91
CA MET A 61 -3.30 0.83 4.92
C MET A 61 -2.72 0.40 3.58
N HIS A 62 -3.46 0.71 2.52
CA HIS A 62 -3.02 0.54 1.15
C HIS A 62 -3.32 1.80 0.34
N LEU A 63 -2.37 2.20 -0.48
CA LEU A 63 -2.55 3.21 -1.51
C LEU A 63 -3.12 2.51 -2.76
N GLY A 64 -4.42 2.26 -2.73
CA GLY A 64 -5.21 1.70 -3.83
C GLY A 64 -4.81 0.28 -4.22
N THR A 65 -5.62 -0.27 -5.11
CA THR A 65 -5.34 -1.54 -5.79
C THR A 65 -5.11 -1.29 -7.28
N SER A 66 -4.70 -2.31 -8.03
CA SER A 66 -4.69 -2.22 -9.50
C SER A 66 -6.05 -1.83 -10.09
N TRP A 67 -7.15 -2.22 -9.44
CA TRP A 67 -8.51 -1.81 -9.86
C TRP A 67 -8.69 -0.29 -9.80
N ASP A 68 -8.16 0.35 -8.77
CA ASP A 68 -8.30 1.77 -8.54
C ASP A 68 -7.35 2.57 -9.45
N PHE A 69 -6.08 2.16 -9.54
CA PHE A 69 -5.07 2.85 -10.34
C PHE A 69 -5.43 2.91 -11.82
N LEU A 70 -5.99 1.84 -12.38
CA LEU A 70 -6.42 1.80 -13.79
C LEU A 70 -7.62 2.72 -14.09
N ARG A 71 -8.34 3.17 -13.06
CA ARG A 71 -9.50 4.07 -13.18
C ARG A 71 -9.15 5.53 -12.91
N GLN A 72 -7.94 5.81 -12.44
CA GLN A 72 -7.50 7.17 -12.16
C GLN A 72 -6.81 7.79 -13.37
N ARG A 73 -7.20 9.02 -13.71
CA ARG A 73 -6.60 9.78 -14.83
C ARG A 73 -5.30 10.49 -14.43
N ASP A 74 -5.12 10.75 -13.15
CA ASP A 74 -3.99 11.52 -12.62
C ASP A 74 -3.44 10.80 -11.38
N LEU A 75 -2.20 10.35 -11.51
CA LEU A 75 -1.45 9.59 -10.52
C LEU A 75 -0.16 10.33 -10.12
N THR A 76 -0.16 11.66 -10.26
CA THR A 76 0.95 12.49 -9.79
C THR A 76 1.17 12.29 -8.30
N GLN A 77 2.44 12.41 -7.86
CA GLN A 77 2.80 12.21 -6.46
C GLN A 77 2.01 13.14 -5.52
N ARG A 78 1.76 14.38 -5.93
CA ARG A 78 0.93 15.34 -5.19
C ARG A 78 -0.47 14.81 -4.96
N ARG A 79 -1.10 14.26 -6.00
CA ARG A 79 -2.46 13.73 -5.93
C ARG A 79 -2.55 12.44 -5.11
N LEU A 80 -1.55 11.57 -5.22
CA LEU A 80 -1.44 10.40 -4.35
C LEU A 80 -1.33 10.81 -2.88
N LEU A 81 -0.48 11.80 -2.56
CA LEU A 81 -0.35 12.34 -1.20
C LEU A 81 -1.65 12.96 -0.70
N ARG A 82 -2.35 13.73 -1.55
CA ARG A 82 -3.67 14.27 -1.23
C ARG A 82 -4.66 13.15 -0.86
N HIS A 83 -4.73 12.08 -1.64
CA HIS A 83 -5.60 10.94 -1.32
C HIS A 83 -5.24 10.26 0.00
N VAL A 84 -3.95 10.15 0.32
CA VAL A 84 -3.50 9.62 1.63
C VAL A 84 -3.92 10.56 2.75
N SER A 85 -3.65 11.86 2.62
CA SER A 85 -4.00 12.88 3.60
C SER A 85 -5.51 12.95 3.87
N ASP A 86 -6.32 13.05 2.81
CA ASP A 86 -7.78 13.09 2.92
C ASP A 86 -8.33 11.80 3.55
N GLY A 87 -7.80 10.65 3.13
CA GLY A 87 -8.21 9.35 3.68
C GLY A 87 -7.81 9.16 5.14
N LEU A 88 -6.64 9.68 5.53
CA LEU A 88 -6.19 9.66 6.92
C LEU A 88 -7.08 10.55 7.79
N MET A 89 -7.41 11.76 7.32
CA MET A 89 -8.32 12.66 8.06
C MET A 89 -9.70 12.03 8.25
N ALA A 90 -10.30 11.48 7.18
CA ALA A 90 -11.59 10.79 7.28
C ALA A 90 -11.57 9.60 8.25
N LEU A 91 -10.45 8.86 8.30
CA LEU A 91 -10.26 7.79 9.28
C LEU A 91 -10.21 8.33 10.71
N LEU A 92 -9.51 9.44 10.93
CA LEU A 92 -9.41 10.08 12.25
C LEU A 92 -10.75 10.65 12.72
N ASP A 93 -11.55 11.24 11.82
CA ASP A 93 -12.90 11.73 12.13
C ASP A 93 -13.81 10.61 12.67
N GLU A 94 -13.64 9.40 12.14
CA GLU A 94 -14.39 8.21 12.58
C GLU A 94 -13.90 7.65 13.90
N ALA A 95 -12.61 7.80 14.19
CA ALA A 95 -12.04 7.48 15.48
C ALA A 95 -12.52 8.45 16.57
N GLU A 96 -12.62 9.75 16.26
CA GLU A 96 -13.20 10.75 17.16
C GLU A 96 -14.68 10.48 17.42
N ALA A 97 -15.43 10.05 16.39
CA ALA A 97 -16.82 9.64 16.53
C ALA A 97 -17.03 8.29 17.25
N GLY A 98 -15.96 7.69 17.81
CA GLY A 98 -16.00 6.44 18.57
C GLY A 98 -16.23 5.18 17.72
N ARG A 99 -16.23 5.29 16.38
CA ARG A 99 -16.43 4.15 15.47
C ARG A 99 -15.15 3.32 15.28
N ILE A 100 -13.99 3.88 15.62
CA ILE A 100 -12.69 3.19 15.62
C ILE A 100 -12.03 3.39 16.98
N PRO A 101 -11.68 2.31 17.71
CA PRO A 101 -10.99 2.44 18.99
C PRO A 101 -9.60 3.06 18.81
N TRP A 102 -9.24 4.00 19.68
CA TRP A 102 -7.95 4.70 19.61
C TRP A 102 -6.74 3.76 19.82
N SER A 103 -6.97 2.63 20.47
CA SER A 103 -5.99 1.57 20.69
C SER A 103 -5.67 0.75 19.43
N PHE A 104 -6.42 0.96 18.34
CA PHE A 104 -6.13 0.28 17.08
C PHE A 104 -4.80 0.78 16.52
N ARG A 105 -4.04 -0.16 15.94
CA ARG A 105 -2.80 0.15 15.25
C ARG A 105 -3.09 0.33 13.77
N LEU A 106 -2.61 1.43 13.22
CA LEU A 106 -2.58 1.66 11.79
C LEU A 106 -1.19 1.28 11.29
N ARG A 107 -1.13 0.39 10.29
CA ARG A 107 0.11 -0.12 9.70
C ARG A 107 0.06 0.02 8.19
N GLY A 108 1.18 0.22 7.52
CA GLY A 108 1.24 0.10 6.07
C GLY A 108 2.64 -0.27 5.58
N THR A 109 2.71 -1.01 4.47
CA THR A 109 3.98 -1.22 3.76
C THR A 109 4.11 -0.12 2.72
N MET A 110 4.95 0.88 2.99
CA MET A 110 5.06 2.05 2.14
C MET A 110 6.36 2.03 1.35
N SER A 111 6.22 1.95 0.03
CA SER A 111 7.30 2.16 -0.94
C SER A 111 7.21 3.53 -1.64
N PHE A 112 6.04 4.18 -1.57
CA PHE A 112 5.77 5.47 -2.22
C PHE A 112 6.11 6.68 -1.34
N LEU A 113 5.95 6.54 -0.02
CA LEU A 113 6.34 7.59 0.94
C LEU A 113 7.81 7.42 1.29
N THR A 114 8.50 8.52 1.54
CA THR A 114 9.84 8.47 2.15
C THR A 114 9.69 8.32 3.66
N GLU A 115 10.71 7.79 4.32
CA GLU A 115 10.73 7.72 5.78
C GLU A 115 10.52 9.09 6.44
N LYS A 116 11.09 10.16 5.85
CA LYS A 116 10.86 11.55 6.28
C LYS A 116 9.39 11.94 6.18
N THR A 117 8.73 11.63 5.06
CA THR A 117 7.30 11.93 4.86
C THR A 117 6.44 11.14 5.84
N SER A 118 6.71 9.85 6.02
CA SER A 118 6.00 8.99 6.96
C SER A 118 6.11 9.52 8.40
N ARG A 119 7.31 9.91 8.83
CA ARG A 119 7.54 10.51 10.15
C ARG A 119 6.86 11.88 10.30
N SER A 120 6.85 12.69 9.24
CA SER A 120 6.13 13.98 9.28
C SER A 120 4.62 13.82 9.41
N LEU A 121 4.07 12.69 8.94
CA LEU A 121 2.67 12.30 9.11
C LEU A 121 2.41 11.61 10.46
N GLY A 122 3.40 11.56 11.36
CA GLY A 122 3.25 10.98 12.69
C GLY A 122 3.41 9.47 12.77
N PHE A 123 3.88 8.82 11.69
CA PHE A 123 4.17 7.39 11.72
C PHE A 123 5.59 7.12 12.19
N THR A 124 5.75 6.05 12.96
CA THR A 124 7.05 5.42 13.19
C THR A 124 7.37 4.44 12.06
N THR A 125 8.65 4.27 11.80
CA THR A 125 9.15 3.46 10.67
C THR A 125 10.01 2.31 11.18
N ARG A 126 9.89 1.14 10.55
CA ARG A 126 10.78 0.00 10.78
C ARG A 126 11.07 -0.75 9.49
N ARG A 127 12.12 -1.59 9.49
CA ARG A 127 12.38 -2.50 8.37
C ARG A 127 11.38 -3.67 8.34
N PRO A 128 11.06 -4.20 7.15
CA PRO A 128 10.24 -5.41 7.02
C PRO A 128 10.96 -6.63 7.60
N ASN A 129 10.22 -7.57 8.19
CA ASN A 129 10.73 -8.89 8.58
C ASN A 129 10.75 -9.85 7.36
N ALA A 130 11.25 -11.09 7.55
CA ALA A 130 11.40 -12.05 6.45
C ALA A 130 10.08 -12.39 5.73
N LEU A 131 8.97 -12.56 6.47
CA LEU A 131 7.66 -12.85 5.90
C LEU A 131 7.09 -11.66 5.12
N GLU A 132 7.29 -10.45 5.64
CA GLU A 132 6.89 -9.21 4.98
C GLU A 132 7.73 -8.95 3.73
N TRP A 133 9.00 -9.34 3.75
CA TRP A 133 9.87 -9.33 2.58
C TRP A 133 9.39 -10.30 1.51
N LEU A 134 8.99 -11.52 1.90
CA LEU A 134 8.42 -12.50 0.97
C LEU A 134 7.11 -11.97 0.34
N ALA A 135 6.19 -11.45 1.17
CA ALA A 135 4.96 -10.86 0.69
C ALA A 135 5.21 -9.65 -0.23
N PHE A 136 6.19 -8.81 0.11
CA PHE A 136 6.61 -7.68 -0.74
C PHE A 136 7.19 -8.17 -2.06
N ALA A 137 8.04 -9.20 -2.06
CA ALA A 137 8.65 -9.74 -3.28
C ALA A 137 7.59 -10.27 -4.27
N LEU A 138 6.55 -10.94 -3.76
CA LEU A 138 5.42 -11.40 -4.57
C LEU A 138 4.61 -10.23 -5.18
N ASN A 139 4.52 -9.11 -4.46
CA ASN A 139 3.81 -7.90 -4.87
C ASN A 139 4.70 -6.89 -5.63
N TRP A 140 6.02 -7.07 -5.63
CA TRP A 140 6.97 -6.12 -6.21
C TRP A 140 6.76 -5.89 -7.72
N PRO A 141 6.49 -6.92 -8.55
CA PRO A 141 6.18 -6.71 -9.96
C PRO A 141 4.95 -5.82 -10.17
N GLU A 142 3.93 -5.99 -9.34
CA GLU A 142 2.73 -5.15 -9.38
C GLU A 142 3.04 -3.72 -8.99
N LEU A 143 3.79 -3.52 -7.90
CA LEU A 143 4.21 -2.20 -7.47
C LEU A 143 5.05 -1.48 -8.53
N CYS A 144 5.96 -2.17 -9.21
CA CYS A 144 6.74 -1.62 -10.32
C CYS A 144 5.83 -1.18 -11.48
N LEU A 145 4.80 -1.95 -11.81
CA LEU A 145 3.84 -1.58 -12.86
C LEU A 145 3.00 -0.37 -12.45
N LEU A 146 2.45 -0.36 -11.24
CA LEU A 146 1.70 0.79 -10.72
C LEU A 146 2.58 2.05 -10.65
N HIS A 147 3.83 1.88 -10.23
CA HIS A 147 4.81 2.96 -10.19
C HIS A 147 5.17 3.47 -11.59
N SER A 148 5.29 2.57 -12.57
CA SER A 148 5.53 2.91 -13.97
C SER A 148 4.34 3.67 -14.58
N VAL A 149 3.12 3.21 -14.31
CA VAL A 149 1.88 3.88 -14.74
C VAL A 149 1.78 5.27 -14.11
N ALA A 150 2.04 5.39 -12.80
CA ALA A 150 2.02 6.66 -12.09
C ALA A 150 3.04 7.67 -12.65
N ARG A 151 4.21 7.19 -13.08
CA ARG A 151 5.29 8.03 -13.67
C ARG A 151 5.22 8.17 -15.19
N LYS A 152 4.26 7.52 -15.86
CA LYS A 152 4.15 7.44 -17.33
C LYS A 152 5.44 6.97 -18.02
N ARG A 153 6.29 6.20 -17.33
CA ARG A 153 7.55 5.65 -17.84
C ARG A 153 7.88 4.36 -17.10
N LEU A 154 8.58 3.43 -17.75
CA LEU A 154 9.03 2.20 -17.08
C LEU A 154 9.93 2.59 -15.89
N SER A 155 9.51 2.21 -14.68
CA SER A 155 10.15 2.57 -13.42
C SER A 155 9.99 1.45 -12.41
N PHE A 156 11.09 1.10 -11.77
CA PHE A 156 11.12 0.06 -10.75
C PHE A 156 11.08 0.67 -9.35
N VAL A 157 10.40 0.00 -8.43
CA VAL A 157 10.36 0.39 -7.02
C VAL A 157 11.70 0.05 -6.38
N ASP A 158 12.34 1.06 -5.78
CA ASP A 158 13.60 0.90 -5.07
C ASP A 158 13.37 0.11 -3.77
N ILE A 159 13.81 -1.14 -3.78
CA ILE A 159 13.69 -2.10 -2.68
C ILE A 159 14.34 -1.54 -1.40
N ARG A 160 15.39 -0.71 -1.51
CA ARG A 160 16.09 -0.13 -0.37
C ARG A 160 15.24 0.88 0.41
N ARG A 161 14.18 1.40 -0.19
CA ARG A 161 13.28 2.39 0.42
C ARG A 161 12.07 1.77 1.11
N VAL A 162 11.91 0.45 1.01
CA VAL A 162 10.77 -0.26 1.60
C VAL A 162 10.89 -0.22 3.11
N HIS A 163 9.87 0.35 3.75
CA HIS A 163 9.74 0.36 5.19
C HIS A 163 8.27 0.16 5.58
N ILE A 164 8.10 -0.38 6.78
CA ILE A 164 6.78 -0.53 7.40
C ILE A 164 6.55 0.71 8.24
N ILE A 165 5.44 1.39 7.96
CA ILE A 165 4.95 2.48 8.78
C ILE A 165 3.94 1.93 9.79
N HIS A 166 3.98 2.44 11.02
CA HIS A 166 3.01 2.09 12.05
C HIS A 166 2.76 3.28 12.98
N ALA A 167 1.56 3.35 13.54
CA ALA A 167 1.18 4.29 14.60
C ALA A 167 -0.09 3.77 15.29
N THR A 168 -0.37 4.18 16.51
CA THR A 168 -1.73 4.02 17.05
C THR A 168 -2.64 5.13 16.55
N ILE A 169 -3.95 4.88 16.51
CA ILE A 169 -4.92 5.92 16.15
C ILE A 169 -4.85 7.07 17.16
N GLY A 170 -4.65 6.79 18.45
CA GLY A 170 -4.43 7.81 19.47
C GLY A 170 -3.22 8.73 19.19
N ASP A 171 -2.09 8.15 18.78
CA ASP A 171 -0.89 8.93 18.42
C ASP A 171 -1.18 9.86 17.24
N LEU A 172 -1.89 9.36 16.21
CA LEU A 172 -2.22 10.15 15.03
C LEU A 172 -3.22 11.27 15.34
N LEU A 173 -4.19 11.03 16.23
CA LEU A 173 -5.13 12.06 16.70
C LEU A 173 -4.40 13.20 17.39
N SER A 174 -3.39 12.91 18.22
CA SER A 174 -2.58 13.93 18.89
C SER A 174 -1.81 14.82 17.89
N MET A 175 -1.53 14.31 16.69
CA MET A 175 -0.83 15.03 15.62
C MET A 175 -1.77 15.64 14.57
N ARG A 176 -3.09 15.58 14.77
CA ARG A 176 -4.10 16.07 13.82
C ARG A 176 -3.87 17.53 13.35
N PRO A 177 -3.51 18.51 14.21
CA PRO A 177 -3.24 19.88 13.75
C PRO A 177 -2.07 19.98 12.77
N ARG A 178 -1.07 19.10 12.89
CA ARG A 178 0.04 19.03 11.92
C ARG A 178 -0.39 18.35 10.63
N LEU A 179 -1.21 17.31 10.73
CA LEU A 179 -1.76 16.60 9.57
C LEU A 179 -2.68 17.49 8.73
N SER A 180 -3.51 18.33 9.35
CA SER A 180 -4.37 19.27 8.64
C SER A 180 -3.57 20.35 7.91
N ALA A 181 -2.51 20.88 8.54
CA ALA A 181 -1.59 21.81 7.90
C ALA A 181 -0.90 21.18 6.67
N LEU A 182 -0.42 19.93 6.78
CA LEU A 182 0.15 19.21 5.64
C LEU A 182 -0.88 18.97 4.54
N THR A 183 -2.12 18.66 4.90
CA THR A 183 -3.21 18.46 3.94
C THR A 183 -3.45 19.72 3.12
N SER A 184 -3.51 20.90 3.75
CA SER A 184 -3.70 22.18 3.03
C SER A 184 -2.64 22.47 1.96
N VAL A 185 -1.38 22.05 2.17
CA VAL A 185 -0.30 22.19 1.18
C VAL A 185 -0.55 21.35 -0.08
N TYR A 186 -1.17 20.18 0.06
CA TYR A 186 -1.47 19.28 -1.06
C TYR A 186 -2.77 19.63 -1.81
N HIS A 187 -3.59 20.54 -1.28
CA HIS A 187 -4.79 21.07 -1.95
C HIS A 187 -4.55 22.38 -2.73
N LEU A 188 -3.38 23.01 -2.59
CA LEU A 188 -2.90 24.08 -3.48
C LEU A 188 -2.55 23.50 -4.87
#